data_AF-A0A0W1ANR6-F1
#
_entry.id   AF-A0A0W1ANR6-F1
#
_cell.length_a   1.000
_cell.length_b   1.000
_cell.length_c   1.000
_cell.angle_alpha   90.00
_cell.angle_beta   90.00
_cell.angle_gamma   90.00
#
_symmetry.space_group_name_H-M   'P 1'
#
loop_
_entity.id
_entity.type
_entity.pdbx_description
1 polymer ?
#
loop_
_entity_poly.entity_id
_entity_poly.type
_entity_poly.pdbx_seq_one_letter_code
_entity_poly.pdbx_strand_id
1 'polypeptide(L)' 'MKAYLILTVLVLTGCTQVYWENPDVSPQQKTKDFYECEKDMRQSYFENSVNGAYEQSRFEALCLKSKGYSQVER' A
#
# COMPACT_ATOMS: atom_id res chain seq x y z
N MET A 1 24.68 -26.23 18.43
CA MET A 1 23.56 -26.72 17.57
C MET A 1 22.20 -26.14 18.01
N LYS A 2 22.06 -24.83 18.22
CA LYS A 2 20.77 -24.21 18.61
C LYS A 2 20.44 -22.92 17.83
N ALA A 3 21.45 -22.25 17.24
CA ALA A 3 21.26 -21.00 16.50
C ALA A 3 20.64 -21.18 15.09
N TYR A 4 20.82 -22.36 14.46
CA TYR A 4 20.34 -22.62 13.10
C TYR A 4 18.81 -22.77 12.98
N LEU A 5 18.12 -23.05 14.10
CA LEU A 5 16.67 -23.26 14.12
C LEU A 5 15.87 -21.95 14.20
N ILE A 6 16.48 -20.88 14.73
CA ILE A 6 15.85 -19.56 14.81
C ILE A 6 15.96 -18.82 13.47
N LEU A 7 17.07 -19.02 12.73
CA LEU A 7 17.30 -18.37 11.44
C LEU A 7 16.34 -18.87 10.34
N THR A 8 15.90 -20.13 10.42
CA THR A 8 15.01 -20.75 9.42
C THR A 8 13.56 -20.32 9.56
N VAL A 9 13.11 -19.95 10.77
CA VAL A 9 11.73 -19.47 11.00
C VAL A 9 11.52 -18.04 10.47
N LEU A 10 12.55 -17.21 10.46
CA LEU A 10 12.49 -15.83 9.96
C LEU A 10 12.43 -15.70 8.42
N VAL A 11 12.82 -16.74 7.68
CA VAL A 11 12.73 -16.71 6.19
C VAL A 11 11.31 -17.00 5.71
N LEU A 12 10.45 -17.56 6.57
CA LEU A 12 9.06 -17.92 6.24
C LEU A 12 8.04 -16.84 6.63
N THR A 13 8.45 -15.76 7.30
CA THR A 13 7.63 -14.54 7.39
C THR A 13 7.73 -13.81 6.06
N GLY A 14 7.12 -14.37 5.03
CA GLY A 14 7.03 -13.75 3.71
C GLY A 14 6.41 -12.36 3.85
N CYS A 15 7.08 -11.35 3.33
CA CYS A 15 6.52 -10.02 3.17
C CYS A 15 5.32 -10.13 2.23
N THR A 16 4.10 -10.25 2.78
CA THR A 16 2.86 -10.19 2.00
C THR A 16 2.78 -8.80 1.39
N GLN A 17 2.86 -8.70 0.07
CA GLN A 17 2.77 -7.41 -0.61
C GLN A 17 1.29 -7.09 -0.83
N VAL A 18 0.85 -5.94 -0.33
CA VAL A 18 -0.51 -5.47 -0.56
C VAL A 18 -0.55 -4.84 -1.95
N TYR A 19 -1.38 -5.40 -2.83
CA TYR A 19 -1.62 -4.88 -4.17
C TYR A 19 -3.00 -4.27 -4.26
N TRP A 20 -3.18 -3.33 -5.19
CA TRP A 20 -4.48 -2.76 -5.52
C TRP A 20 -4.88 -3.12 -6.95
N GLU A 21 -6.06 -3.70 -7.10
CA GLU A 21 -6.61 -4.12 -8.39
C GLU A 21 -8.02 -3.54 -8.59
N ASN A 22 -8.28 -3.16 -9.84
CA ASN A 22 -9.60 -2.85 -10.36
C ASN A 22 -9.67 -3.50 -11.75
N PRO A 23 -10.45 -4.59 -11.94
CA PRO A 23 -10.46 -5.35 -13.19
C PRO A 23 -11.06 -4.57 -14.36
N ASP A 24 -11.83 -3.52 -14.08
CA ASP A 24 -12.54 -2.73 -15.09
C ASP A 24 -11.68 -1.58 -15.65
N VAL A 25 -10.45 -1.43 -15.17
CA VAL A 25 -9.58 -0.28 -15.47
C VAL A 25 -8.36 -0.71 -16.28
N SER A 26 -8.08 0.03 -17.36
CA SER A 26 -6.88 -0.21 -18.18
C SER A 26 -5.59 0.11 -17.42
N PRO A 27 -4.44 -0.49 -17.78
CA PRO A 27 -3.17 -0.18 -17.15
C PRO A 27 -2.80 1.32 -17.18
N GLN A 28 -3.13 2.02 -18.25
CA GLN A 28 -2.88 3.46 -18.38
C GLN A 28 -3.73 4.27 -17.40
N GLN A 29 -5.00 3.92 -17.28
CA GLN A 29 -5.90 4.58 -16.34
C GLN A 29 -5.49 4.25 -14.89
N LYS A 30 -5.01 3.04 -14.62
CA LYS A 30 -4.42 2.68 -13.33
C LYS A 30 -3.25 3.59 -12.97
N THR A 31 -2.29 3.78 -13.85
CA THR A 31 -1.17 4.69 -13.59
C THR A 31 -1.65 6.12 -13.31
N LYS A 32 -2.64 6.59 -14.06
CA LYS A 32 -3.23 7.92 -13.86
C LYS A 32 -3.90 8.05 -12.49
N ASP A 33 -4.70 7.05 -12.10
CA ASP A 33 -5.42 7.03 -10.83
C ASP A 33 -4.48 7.08 -9.63
N PHE A 34 -3.41 6.28 -9.67
CA PHE A 34 -2.38 6.29 -8.62
C PHE A 34 -1.67 7.64 -8.54
N TYR A 35 -1.29 8.20 -9.68
CA TYR A 35 -0.66 9.52 -9.71
C TYR A 35 -1.57 10.62 -9.15
N GLU A 36 -2.87 10.60 -9.48
CA GLU A 36 -3.84 11.54 -8.92
C GLU A 36 -3.96 11.41 -7.41
N CYS A 37 -4.09 10.19 -6.88
CA CYS A 37 -4.15 9.95 -5.45
C CYS A 37 -2.88 10.40 -4.72
N GLU A 38 -1.70 10.11 -5.28
CA GLU A 38 -0.40 10.53 -4.74
C GLU A 38 -0.26 12.06 -4.74
N LYS A 39 -0.70 12.71 -5.82
CA LYS A 39 -0.69 14.17 -5.95
C LYS A 39 -1.59 14.83 -4.91
N ASP A 40 -2.81 14.33 -4.73
CA ASP A 40 -3.77 14.87 -3.76
C ASP A 40 -3.30 14.64 -2.32
N MET A 41 -2.66 13.50 -2.06
CA MET A 41 -1.98 13.24 -0.79
C MET A 41 -0.88 14.27 -0.54
N ARG A 42 0.00 14.54 -1.51
CA ARG A 42 1.08 15.54 -1.36
C ARG A 42 0.57 16.96 -1.13
N GLN A 43 -0.63 17.29 -1.60
CA GLN A 43 -1.27 18.59 -1.37
C GLN A 43 -1.97 18.68 -0.02
N SER A 44 -2.17 17.55 0.65
CA SER A 44 -2.78 17.47 1.98
C SER A 44 -1.73 17.62 3.08
N TYR A 45 -2.10 18.25 4.19
CA TYR A 45 -1.22 18.35 5.35
C TYR A 45 -1.30 17.07 6.19
N PHE A 46 -0.13 16.51 6.52
CA PHE A 46 0.01 15.44 7.49
C PHE A 46 1.12 15.80 8.48
N GLU A 47 0.93 15.44 9.74
CA GLU A 47 1.96 15.63 10.76
C GLU A 47 3.22 14.83 10.41
N ASN A 48 4.41 15.36 10.74
CA ASN A 48 5.65 14.60 10.62
C ASN A 48 5.83 13.68 11.84
N SER A 49 4.94 12.71 11.98
CA SER A 49 4.87 11.75 13.08
C SER A 49 4.54 10.36 12.55
N VAL A 50 4.70 9.33 13.39
CA VAL A 50 4.28 7.96 13.05
C VAL A 50 2.79 7.93 12.70
N ASN A 51 1.97 8.70 13.42
CA ASN A 51 0.54 8.83 13.11
C ASN A 51 0.32 9.54 11.77
N GLY A 52 1.07 10.59 11.45
CA GLY A 52 0.95 11.24 10.15
C GLY A 52 1.38 10.36 8.98
N ALA A 53 2.39 9.51 9.16
CA ALA A 53 2.75 8.49 8.17
C ALA A 53 1.62 7.46 7.97
N TYR A 54 0.96 7.04 9.06
CA TYR A 54 -0.22 6.18 8.98
C TYR A 54 -1.38 6.86 8.24
N GLU A 55 -1.66 8.13 8.55
CA GLU A 55 -2.73 8.89 7.88
C GLU A 55 -2.44 9.13 6.39
N GLN A 56 -1.17 9.29 5.99
CA GLN A 56 -0.78 9.33 4.57
C GLN A 56 -1.12 8.02 3.85
N SER A 57 -0.68 6.88 4.39
CA SER A 57 -0.99 5.56 3.81
C SER A 57 -2.49 5.29 3.79
N ARG A 58 -3.22 5.72 4.82
CA ARG A 58 -4.67 5.59 4.88
C ARG A 58 -5.36 6.48 3.86
N PHE A 59 -4.88 7.70 3.63
CA PHE A 59 -5.42 8.61 2.62
C PHE A 59 -5.31 7.99 1.22
N GLU A 60 -4.11 7.51 0.87
CA GLU A 60 -3.87 6.84 -0.41
C GLU A 60 -4.81 5.63 -0.59
N ALA A 61 -4.94 4.79 0.44
CA ALA A 61 -5.84 3.64 0.43
C ALA A 61 -7.31 4.03 0.23
N LEU A 62 -7.78 5.09 0.89
CA LEU A 62 -9.16 5.58 0.73
C LEU A 62 -9.39 6.19 -0.66
N CYS A 63 -8.39 6.85 -1.24
CA CYS A 63 -8.47 7.38 -2.60
C CYS A 63 -8.56 6.26 -3.65
N LEU A 64 -7.73 5.23 -3.54
CA LEU A 64 -7.81 4.08 -4.43
C LEU A 64 -9.15 3.33 -4.27
N LYS A 65 -9.62 3.17 -3.03
CA LYS A 65 -10.93 2.58 -2.76
C LYS A 65 -12.09 3.38 -3.35
N SER A 66 -12.05 4.71 -3.31
CA SER A 66 -13.10 5.55 -3.92
C SER A 66 -13.13 5.46 -5.45
N LYS A 67 -11.99 5.13 -6.07
CA LYS A 67 -11.84 4.82 -7.50
C LYS A 67 -12.19 3.36 -7.84
N GLY A 68 -12.69 2.58 -6.89
CA GLY A 68 -13.15 1.20 -7.11
C GLY A 68 -12.06 0.13 -7.02
N TYR A 69 -10.84 0.47 -6.56
CA TYR A 69 -9.80 -0.52 -6.33
C TYR A 69 -10.05 -1.30 -5.05
N SER A 70 -9.69 -2.58 -5.08
CA SER A 70 -9.70 -3.48 -3.93
C SER A 70 -8.29 -3.92 -3.59
N GLN A 71 -8.02 -4.09 -2.29
CA GLN A 71 -6.76 -4.67 -1.83
C GLN A 71 -6.75 -6.17 -2.09
N VAL A 72 -5.64 -6.66 -2.61
CA VAL A 72 -5.39 -8.07 -2.87
C VAL A 72 -4.07 -8.44 -2.19
N GLU A 73 -4.11 -9.48 -1.39
CA GLU A 73 -2.92 -10.05 -0.74
C GLU A 73 -2.42 -11.21 -1.61
N ARG A 74 -1.15 -11.17 -2.01
CA ARG A 74 -0.51 -12.24 -2.78
C ARG A 74 0.86 -12.58 -2.20
#